data_AF-A0A9P1GHR9-F1
#
_entry.id   AF-A0A9P1GHR9-F1
#
_cell.length_a   1.000
_cell.length_b   1.000
_cell.length_c   1.000
_cell.angle_alpha   90.00
_cell.angle_beta   90.00
_cell.angle_gamma   90.00
#
_symmetry.space_group_name_H-M   'P 1'
#
loop_
_entity.id
_entity.type
_entity.pdbx_description
1 polymer ?
#
loop_
_entity_poly.entity_id
_entity_poly.type
_entity_poly.pdbx_seq_one_letter_code
_entity_poly.pdbx_strand_id
1 'polypeptide(L)'
;VMMTETGPCLVEVNSRCHGANGSWMPLALALTGYTQVEACVDAFMNAEAFDRLPHAPPDFMAFGILAMLLSYHEGHAESTCFDKVRELQSVVFLEEQMSAGRWVKKSTDMPSLIGMCVLVHADPTVVARDLEAIREMEQEGSLYVLAD
;
A
#
# COMPACT_ATOMS: atom_id res chain seq x y z
N VAL A 1 -15.36 -0.50 -7.33
CA VAL A 1 -16.44 0.46 -7.68
C VAL A 1 -15.81 1.59 -8.48
N MET A 2 -16.46 2.06 -9.54
CA MET A 2 -16.03 3.21 -10.33
C MET A 2 -17.10 4.30 -10.27
N MET A 3 -16.71 5.55 -10.10
CA MET A 3 -17.66 6.68 -10.15
C MET A 3 -17.98 7.03 -11.60
N THR A 4 -19.27 7.12 -11.96
CA THR A 4 -19.76 7.59 -13.26
C THR A 4 -20.57 8.87 -13.08
N GLU A 5 -20.98 9.50 -14.19
CA GLU A 5 -21.85 10.69 -14.17
C GLU A 5 -23.18 10.46 -13.43
N THR A 6 -23.66 9.22 -13.39
CA THR A 6 -24.94 8.86 -12.75
C THR A 6 -24.78 8.22 -11.37
N GLY A 7 -23.55 7.99 -10.91
CA GLY A 7 -23.26 7.45 -9.57
C GLY A 7 -22.25 6.30 -9.55
N PRO A 8 -22.14 5.57 -8.43
CA PRO A 8 -21.20 4.46 -8.29
C PRO A 8 -21.64 3.24 -9.11
N CYS A 9 -20.70 2.67 -9.87
CA CYS A 9 -20.88 1.43 -10.62
C CYS A 9 -20.01 0.31 -10.02
N LEU A 10 -20.62 -0.83 -9.68
CA LEU A 10 -19.88 -2.01 -9.25
C LEU A 10 -19.24 -2.70 -10.45
N VAL A 11 -17.91 -2.64 -10.53
CA VAL A 11 -17.13 -3.27 -11.61
C VAL A 11 -16.79 -4.72 -11.28
N GLU A 12 -16.36 -4.99 -10.05
CA GLU A 12 -15.91 -6.31 -9.61
C GLU A 12 -16.19 -6.48 -8.11
N VAL A 13 -16.59 -7.69 -7.71
CA VAL A 13 -16.71 -8.14 -6.32
C VAL A 13 -16.19 -9.58 -6.25
N ASN A 14 -15.51 -9.91 -5.15
CA ASN A 14 -14.96 -11.24 -4.91
C ASN A 14 -15.28 -11.71 -3.50
N SER A 15 -15.47 -13.02 -3.31
CA SER A 15 -15.67 -13.65 -1.99
C SER A 15 -14.34 -14.10 -1.37
N ARG A 16 -13.38 -13.18 -1.26
CA ARG A 16 -12.06 -13.42 -0.66
C ARG A 16 -11.49 -12.11 -0.10
N CYS A 17 -10.45 -12.22 0.72
CA CYS A 17 -9.68 -11.05 1.15
C CYS A 17 -9.04 -10.32 -0.03
N HIS A 18 -8.80 -9.02 0.17
CA HIS A 18 -8.04 -8.20 -0.76
C HIS A 18 -6.64 -8.81 -1.03
N GLY A 19 -6.13 -8.57 -2.25
CA GLY A 19 -4.85 -9.10 -2.71
C GLY A 19 -3.63 -8.44 -2.04
N ALA A 20 -2.51 -8.38 -2.77
CA ALA A 20 -1.26 -7.78 -2.29
C ALA A 20 -0.71 -8.43 -0.99
N ASN A 21 -0.85 -9.76 -0.85
CA ASN A 21 -0.27 -10.56 0.25
C ASN A 21 -0.55 -10.04 1.67
N GLY A 22 -1.64 -9.29 1.88
CA GLY A 22 -1.96 -8.72 3.19
C GLY A 22 -1.24 -7.41 3.52
N SER A 23 -0.43 -6.84 2.62
CA SER A 23 0.27 -5.57 2.83
C SER A 23 -0.68 -4.40 3.12
N TRP A 24 -1.97 -4.52 2.79
CA TRP A 24 -3.03 -3.56 3.11
C TRP A 24 -3.56 -3.65 4.55
N MET A 25 -3.27 -4.71 5.30
CA MET A 25 -3.85 -4.93 6.63
C MET A 25 -3.57 -3.78 7.62
N PRO A 26 -2.34 -3.21 7.70
CA PRO A 26 -2.08 -2.05 8.54
C PRO A 26 -2.95 -0.84 8.19
N LEU A 27 -3.23 -0.64 6.89
CA LEU A 27 -4.11 0.42 6.41
C LEU A 27 -5.54 0.19 6.91
N ALA A 28 -6.10 -1.00 6.68
CA ALA A 28 -7.47 -1.30 7.13
C ALA A 28 -7.61 -1.19 8.64
N LEU A 29 -6.65 -1.75 9.40
CA LEU A 29 -6.67 -1.67 10.86
C LEU A 29 -6.65 -0.22 11.35
N ALA A 30 -5.81 0.64 10.76
CA ALA A 30 -5.73 2.04 11.16
C ALA A 30 -6.98 2.85 10.80
N LEU A 31 -7.62 2.56 9.66
CA LEU A 31 -8.78 3.32 9.19
C LEU A 31 -10.08 2.84 9.82
N THR A 32 -10.28 1.53 10.00
CA THR A 32 -11.57 0.95 10.43
C THR A 32 -11.52 0.21 11.76
N GLY A 33 -10.33 -0.06 12.31
CA GLY A 33 -10.16 -0.71 13.62
C GLY A 33 -10.24 -2.22 13.58
N TYR A 34 -10.43 -2.80 12.40
CA TYR A 34 -10.46 -4.24 12.15
C TYR A 34 -10.12 -4.52 10.68
N THR A 35 -9.71 -5.74 10.37
CA THR A 35 -9.38 -6.20 9.02
C THR A 35 -10.36 -7.26 8.52
N GLN A 36 -10.43 -7.45 7.19
CA GLN A 36 -11.21 -8.56 6.60
C GLN A 36 -10.68 -9.92 7.05
N VAL A 37 -9.39 -10.03 7.37
CA VAL A 37 -8.76 -11.26 7.85
C VAL A 37 -9.25 -11.60 9.25
N GLU A 38 -9.21 -10.64 10.17
CA GLU A 38 -9.73 -10.80 11.54
C GLU A 38 -11.21 -11.13 11.53
N ALA A 39 -12.02 -10.35 10.78
CA ALA A 39 -13.46 -10.62 10.66
C ALA A 39 -13.76 -12.01 10.09
N CYS A 40 -12.96 -12.47 9.11
CA CYS A 40 -13.09 -13.82 8.56
C CYS A 40 -12.77 -14.89 9.61
N VAL A 41 -11.66 -14.74 10.35
CA VAL A 41 -11.29 -15.67 11.43
C VAL A 41 -12.36 -15.71 12.51
N ASP A 42 -12.86 -14.56 12.95
CA ASP A 42 -13.93 -14.48 13.96
C ASP A 42 -15.21 -15.16 13.48
N ALA A 43 -15.59 -15.02 12.20
CA ALA A 43 -16.75 -15.71 11.65
C ALA A 43 -16.70 -17.24 11.80
N PHE A 44 -15.50 -17.84 11.75
CA PHE A 44 -15.31 -19.29 11.91
C PHE A 44 -15.03 -19.72 13.35
N MET A 45 -14.35 -18.88 14.12
CA MET A 45 -13.73 -19.27 15.40
C MET A 45 -14.31 -18.55 16.62
N ASN A 46 -15.02 -17.44 16.42
CA ASN A 46 -15.54 -16.58 17.49
C ASN A 46 -16.78 -15.80 17.05
N ALA A 47 -17.92 -16.50 16.95
CA ALA A 47 -19.18 -15.91 16.49
C ALA A 47 -19.60 -14.66 17.27
N GLU A 48 -19.34 -14.61 18.59
CA GLU A 48 -19.68 -13.45 19.43
C GLU A 48 -18.86 -12.20 19.04
N ALA A 49 -17.58 -12.37 18.67
CA ALA A 49 -16.77 -11.27 18.18
C ALA A 49 -17.23 -10.81 16.79
N PHE A 50 -17.56 -11.74 15.91
CA PHE A 50 -18.10 -11.43 14.59
C PHE A 50 -19.42 -10.67 14.67
N ASP A 51 -20.35 -11.09 15.54
CA ASP A 51 -21.65 -10.47 15.74
C ASP A 51 -21.56 -9.04 16.31
N ARG A 52 -20.43 -8.67 16.94
CA ARG A 52 -20.17 -7.30 17.41
C ARG A 52 -19.69 -6.35 16.32
N LEU A 53 -19.28 -6.85 15.15
CA LEU A 53 -18.83 -6.00 14.06
C LEU A 53 -19.98 -5.12 13.55
N PRO A 54 -19.71 -3.86 13.17
CA PRO A 54 -20.75 -2.98 12.66
C PRO A 54 -21.23 -3.46 11.29
N HIS A 55 -22.52 -3.27 11.00
CA HIS A 55 -23.12 -3.65 9.71
C HIS A 55 -22.49 -2.93 8.50
N ALA A 56 -21.90 -1.76 8.73
CA ALA A 56 -21.13 -1.00 7.76
C ALA A 56 -19.85 -0.49 8.43
N PRO A 57 -18.75 -0.28 7.70
CA PRO A 57 -17.55 0.32 8.26
C PRO A 57 -17.85 1.68 8.92
N PRO A 58 -17.19 2.00 10.05
CA PRO A 58 -17.31 3.31 10.67
C PRO A 58 -16.67 4.40 9.79
N ASP A 59 -16.85 5.66 10.18
CA ASP A 59 -16.04 6.75 9.66
C ASP A 59 -14.55 6.43 9.85
N PHE A 60 -13.72 6.78 8.86
CA PHE A 60 -12.30 6.50 8.93
C PHE A 60 -11.64 7.25 10.09
N MET A 61 -10.88 6.51 10.91
CA MET A 61 -10.19 7.04 12.09
C MET A 61 -8.86 7.74 11.75
N ALA A 62 -8.38 7.58 10.53
CA ALA A 62 -7.13 8.15 10.02
C ALA A 62 -7.20 8.32 8.49
N PHE A 63 -6.15 8.89 7.92
CA PHE A 63 -5.94 8.97 6.48
C PHE A 63 -4.83 7.99 6.08
N GLY A 64 -4.95 7.39 4.90
CA GLY A 64 -3.89 6.51 4.43
C GLY A 64 -4.06 6.04 3.00
N ILE A 65 -2.99 5.46 2.47
CA ILE A 65 -2.92 4.92 1.12
C ILE A 65 -1.94 3.73 1.08
N LEU A 66 -2.27 2.72 0.29
CA LEU A 66 -1.31 1.70 -0.17
C LEU A 66 -0.72 2.21 -1.49
N ALA A 67 0.56 2.57 -1.49
CA ALA A 67 1.26 3.08 -2.66
C ALA A 67 2.15 1.98 -3.26
N MET A 68 1.97 1.71 -4.54
CA MET A 68 2.94 0.92 -5.32
C MET A 68 4.17 1.77 -5.60
N LEU A 69 5.36 1.18 -5.52
CA LEU A 69 6.63 1.84 -5.79
C LEU A 69 7.11 1.54 -7.21
N LEU A 70 7.38 2.60 -7.96
CA LEU A 70 7.65 2.57 -9.39
C LEU A 70 9.14 2.78 -9.70
N SER A 71 9.62 2.12 -10.73
CA SER A 71 10.91 2.41 -11.36
C SER A 71 10.72 3.24 -12.62
N TYR A 72 11.40 4.38 -12.70
CA TYR A 72 11.49 5.19 -13.93
C TYR A 72 12.76 4.90 -14.73
N HIS A 73 13.67 4.12 -14.16
CA HIS A 73 14.98 3.80 -14.74
C HIS A 73 15.12 2.29 -14.97
N GLU A 74 16.09 1.89 -15.79
CA GLU A 74 16.35 0.48 -16.08
C GLU A 74 17.85 0.20 -16.03
N GLY A 75 18.22 -0.99 -15.55
CA GLY A 75 19.61 -1.38 -15.39
C GLY A 75 19.80 -2.44 -14.31
N HIS A 76 21.04 -2.84 -14.05
CA HIS A 76 21.36 -3.68 -12.91
C HIS A 76 21.47 -2.83 -11.65
N ALA A 77 20.69 -3.14 -10.62
CA ALA A 77 20.81 -2.46 -9.34
C ALA A 77 22.13 -2.88 -8.66
N GLU A 78 22.99 -1.92 -8.36
CA GLU A 78 24.17 -2.12 -7.54
C GLU A 78 23.80 -2.14 -6.04
N SER A 79 22.91 -1.24 -5.63
CA SER A 79 22.45 -1.13 -4.25
C SER A 79 21.02 -0.58 -4.16
N THR A 80 20.40 -0.70 -2.98
CA THR A 80 19.06 -0.17 -2.67
C THR A 80 19.15 0.95 -1.64
N CYS A 81 18.21 1.90 -1.69
CA CYS A 81 18.25 3.14 -0.88
C CYS A 81 16.88 3.49 -0.28
N PHE A 82 16.12 2.48 0.16
CA PHE A 82 14.76 2.65 0.68
C PHE A 82 14.66 3.20 2.11
N ASP A 83 15.77 3.41 2.82
CA ASP A 83 15.76 3.94 4.18
C ASP A 83 15.10 5.32 4.26
N LYS A 84 15.28 6.16 3.24
CA LYS A 84 14.61 7.47 3.14
C LYS A 84 13.09 7.34 3.13
N VAL A 85 12.55 6.29 2.50
CA VAL A 85 11.10 6.01 2.50
C VAL A 85 10.68 5.52 3.89
N ARG A 86 11.44 4.60 4.48
CA ARG A 86 11.17 4.05 5.82
C ARG A 86 11.12 5.12 6.91
N GLU A 87 11.89 6.20 6.76
CA GLU A 87 11.96 7.32 7.71
C GLU A 87 10.82 8.35 7.55
N LEU A 88 9.99 8.25 6.51
CA LEU A 88 8.85 9.17 6.32
C LEU A 88 7.80 8.98 7.42
N GLN A 89 7.24 10.11 7.86
CA GLN A 89 6.39 10.18 9.05
C GLN A 89 5.14 9.30 8.97
N SER A 90 4.56 9.15 7.77
CA SER A 90 3.35 8.35 7.56
C SER A 90 3.64 6.90 7.17
N VAL A 91 4.89 6.48 6.93
CA VAL A 91 5.18 5.10 6.51
C VAL A 91 5.06 4.15 7.70
N VAL A 92 4.06 3.26 7.64
CA VAL A 92 3.82 2.22 8.66
C VAL A 92 4.20 0.82 8.19
N PHE A 93 4.36 0.63 6.89
CA PHE A 93 4.80 -0.62 6.28
C PHE A 93 5.52 -0.33 4.96
N LEU A 94 6.58 -1.07 4.70
CA LEU A 94 7.36 -1.00 3.47
C LEU A 94 7.82 -2.42 3.09
N GLU A 95 7.44 -2.83 1.88
CA GLU A 95 7.91 -4.06 1.25
C GLU A 95 8.83 -3.67 0.09
N GLU A 96 10.11 -3.95 0.25
CA GLU A 96 11.11 -3.78 -0.80
C GLU A 96 11.12 -5.03 -1.68
N GLN A 97 10.92 -4.86 -2.99
CA GLN A 97 11.00 -5.97 -3.95
C GLN A 97 12.30 -5.88 -4.76
N MET A 98 13.37 -5.40 -4.13
CA MET A 98 14.64 -5.10 -4.78
C MET A 98 15.83 -5.71 -4.03
N SER A 99 16.89 -6.02 -4.76
CA SER A 99 18.16 -6.49 -4.20
C SER A 99 19.31 -6.14 -5.15
N ALA A 100 20.51 -6.01 -4.61
CA ALA A 100 21.73 -5.83 -5.41
C ALA A 100 21.88 -6.98 -6.41
N GLY A 101 22.29 -6.67 -7.64
CA GLY A 101 22.41 -7.57 -8.79
C GLY A 101 21.12 -7.77 -9.58
N ARG A 102 19.94 -7.39 -9.05
CA ARG A 102 18.66 -7.55 -9.76
C ARG A 102 18.60 -6.64 -10.99
N TRP A 103 18.11 -7.17 -12.10
CA TRP A 103 17.73 -6.35 -13.25
C TRP A 103 16.43 -5.60 -12.96
N VAL A 104 16.48 -4.28 -13.09
CA VAL A 104 15.36 -3.36 -12.90
C VAL A 104 14.84 -2.94 -14.28
N LYS A 105 13.53 -2.98 -14.44
CA LYS A 105 12.84 -2.43 -15.62
C LYS A 105 12.02 -1.23 -15.21
N LYS A 106 11.79 -0.33 -16.16
CA LYS A 106 10.76 0.71 -16.01
C LYS A 106 9.41 0.06 -15.72
N SER A 107 8.69 0.57 -14.74
CA SER A 107 7.43 -0.03 -14.32
C SER A 107 6.32 0.24 -15.33
N THR A 108 5.77 -0.82 -15.91
CA THR A 108 4.59 -0.77 -16.80
C THR A 108 3.49 -1.74 -16.36
N ASP A 109 3.80 -2.57 -15.37
CA ASP A 109 2.96 -3.64 -14.86
C ASP A 109 3.31 -3.96 -13.40
N MET A 110 2.56 -4.88 -12.78
CA MET A 110 2.79 -5.29 -11.39
C MET A 110 4.15 -5.97 -11.16
N PRO A 111 4.64 -6.89 -12.03
CA PRO A 111 5.96 -7.52 -11.82
C PRO A 111 7.16 -6.57 -11.91
N SER A 112 7.02 -5.45 -12.61
CA SER A 112 8.06 -4.42 -12.74
C SER A 112 8.05 -3.39 -11.61
N LEU A 113 7.18 -3.53 -10.59
CA LEU A 113 7.25 -2.72 -9.38
C LEU A 113 8.53 -3.03 -8.59
N ILE A 114 9.02 -2.01 -7.89
CA ILE A 114 10.21 -2.10 -7.02
C ILE A 114 9.85 -2.26 -5.54
N GLY A 115 8.58 -2.20 -5.21
CA GLY A 115 8.06 -2.41 -3.87
C GLY A 115 6.64 -1.87 -3.70
N MET A 116 6.20 -1.81 -2.45
CA MET A 116 4.99 -1.11 -2.04
C MET A 116 5.15 -0.59 -0.61
N CYS A 117 4.45 0.49 -0.28
CA CYS A 117 4.42 1.00 1.09
C CYS A 117 2.99 1.39 1.50
N VAL A 118 2.74 1.33 2.81
CA VAL A 118 1.51 1.84 3.40
C VAL A 118 1.83 3.14 4.12
N LEU A 119 1.10 4.18 3.75
CA LEU A 119 1.09 5.47 4.43
C LEU A 119 -0.15 5.57 5.30
N VAL A 120 0.01 5.95 6.56
CA VAL A 120 -1.06 6.24 7.50
C VAL A 120 -0.68 7.42 8.37
N HIS A 121 -1.56 8.39 8.52
CA HIS A 121 -1.40 9.47 9.49
C HIS A 121 -2.76 10.08 9.88
N ALA A 122 -2.83 10.70 11.05
CA ALA A 122 -4.04 11.40 11.51
C ALA A 122 -4.30 12.70 10.73
N ASP A 123 -3.24 13.28 10.15
CA ASP A 123 -3.29 14.48 9.30
C ASP A 123 -3.13 14.08 7.81
N PRO A 124 -4.11 14.37 6.95
CA PRO A 124 -4.06 14.02 5.52
C PRO A 124 -2.94 14.73 4.78
N THR A 125 -2.49 15.90 5.25
CA THR A 125 -1.43 16.66 4.61
C THR A 125 -0.07 15.96 4.72
N VAL A 126 0.16 15.24 5.83
CA VAL A 126 1.37 14.41 6.01
C VAL A 126 1.38 13.25 5.03
N VAL A 127 0.25 12.55 4.86
CA VAL A 127 0.14 11.46 3.88
C VAL A 127 0.38 11.97 2.46
N ALA A 128 -0.21 13.11 2.10
CA ALA A 128 -0.04 13.71 0.78
C ALA A 128 1.42 14.11 0.50
N ARG A 129 2.06 14.81 1.46
CA ARG A 129 3.46 15.24 1.37
C ARG A 129 4.41 14.05 1.25
N ASP A 130 4.25 13.04 2.09
CA ASP A 130 5.14 11.88 2.09
C ASP A 130 4.94 11.05 0.81
N LEU A 131 3.71 10.95 0.29
CA LEU A 131 3.45 10.35 -1.02
C LEU A 131 4.17 11.12 -2.14
N GLU A 132 4.08 12.45 -2.13
CA GLU A 132 4.76 13.30 -3.12
C GLU A 132 6.29 13.12 -3.06
N ALA A 133 6.88 13.12 -1.85
CA ALA A 133 8.30 12.86 -1.64
C ALA A 133 8.72 11.48 -2.21
N ILE A 134 7.89 10.44 -2.04
CA ILE A 134 8.14 9.13 -2.66
C ILE A 134 8.13 9.23 -4.19
N ARG A 135 7.16 9.93 -4.77
CA ARG A 135 7.10 10.12 -6.24
C ARG A 135 8.29 10.89 -6.79
N GLU A 136 8.79 11.88 -6.06
CA GLU A 136 10.03 12.59 -6.40
C GLU A 136 11.23 11.63 -6.39
N MET A 137 11.38 10.82 -5.33
CA MET A 137 12.47 9.83 -5.24
C MET A 137 12.44 8.81 -6.39
N GLU A 138 11.25 8.36 -6.80
CA GLU A 138 11.08 7.45 -7.94
C GLU A 138 11.52 8.08 -9.26
N GLN A 139 11.15 9.34 -9.50
CA GLN A 139 11.52 10.06 -10.73
C GLN A 139 13.02 10.33 -10.78
N GLU A 140 13.60 10.76 -9.67
CA GLU A 140 15.05 10.99 -9.55
C GLU A 140 15.87 9.70 -9.63
N GLY A 141 15.24 8.54 -9.38
CA GLY A 141 15.94 7.27 -9.28
C GLY A 141 16.76 7.15 -7.99
N SER A 142 16.36 7.82 -6.91
CA SER A 142 17.13 7.86 -5.66
C SER A 142 16.80 6.73 -4.69
N LEU A 143 15.95 5.78 -5.10
CA LEU A 143 15.58 4.57 -4.35
C LEU A 143 16.54 3.39 -4.56
N TYR A 144 17.45 3.49 -5.54
CA TYR A 144 18.46 2.47 -5.85
C TYR A 144 19.60 3.10 -6.66
N VAL A 145 20.75 2.44 -6.71
CA VAL A 145 21.86 2.82 -7.59
C VAL A 145 21.96 1.81 -8.71
N LEU A 146 22.10 2.27 -9.95
CA LEU A 146 22.35 1.41 -11.11
C LEU A 146 23.86 1.29 -11.35
N ALA A 147 24.32 0.10 -11.71
CA ALA A 147 25.70 -0.12 -12.15
C ALA A 147 25.97 0.59 -13.48
N ASP A 148 27.22 1.05 -13.65
CA ASP A 148 27.75 1.66 -14.89
C ASP A 148 27.73 0.70 -16.09
#